data_AF-A0A6L7XFN2-F1
#
_entry.id   AF-A0A6L7XFN2-F1
#
_cell.length_a   1.000
_cell.length_b   1.000
_cell.length_c   1.000
_cell.angle_alpha   90.00
_cell.angle_beta   90.00
_cell.angle_gamma   90.00
#
_symmetry.space_group_name_H-M   'P 1'
#
loop_
_entity.id
_entity.type
_entity.pdbx_description
1 polymer ?
#
loop_
_entity_poly.entity_id
_entity_poly.type
_entity_poly.pdbx_seq_one_letter_code
_entity_poly.pdbx_strand_id
1 'polypeptide(L)'
;MAALPDDQQPLAREVLKAGVPGVRKSIERMNAKAAAESLPQIKSEPILALAEQLAPVLKAAEWHDRADAALAGIAKIDLRDIRSVIAAADRAARTDETRTLAESLRAGLAQRLEVDHRRWLDELAGTIGEGRTIRALRLSSRPPKAGTPLPPDMAERLANLAAADLSPTTNQQRWSTVVDSVSLSPVRTQVIPLGAPEKPSEDLLTTVRRLADRVPQIATLFGIEPQAPSPRGRRPPPPPPAPEVDKATEQPTEAPTPDAEQPTDTEAADTAEQPTDTGAATDSAETS
;
A
#
# COMPACT_ATOMS: atom_id res chain seq x y z
N MET A 1 7.84 0.56 -30.51
CA MET A 1 9.27 0.89 -30.74
C MET A 1 9.68 0.81 -32.21
N ALA A 2 9.27 -0.23 -32.95
CA ALA A 2 9.63 -0.43 -34.37
C ALA A 2 9.02 0.57 -35.38
N ALA A 3 8.11 1.46 -34.94
CA ALA A 3 7.44 2.44 -35.79
C ALA A 3 8.06 3.86 -35.72
N LEU A 4 9.12 4.06 -34.92
CA LEU A 4 9.79 5.36 -34.79
C LEU A 4 11.01 5.44 -35.70
N PRO A 5 11.31 6.61 -36.30
CA PRO A 5 12.56 6.85 -37.00
C PRO A 5 13.78 6.51 -36.10
N ASP A 6 14.84 5.96 -36.69
CA ASP A 6 16.02 5.49 -35.95
C ASP A 6 16.63 6.58 -35.05
N ASP A 7 16.67 7.82 -35.53
CA ASP A 7 17.18 8.99 -34.81
C ASP A 7 16.40 9.33 -33.54
N GLN A 8 15.12 8.93 -33.46
CA GLN A 8 14.23 9.23 -32.33
C GLN A 8 14.22 8.12 -31.28
N GLN A 9 14.76 6.94 -31.57
CA GLN A 9 14.75 5.80 -30.64
C GLN A 9 15.53 6.07 -29.34
N PRO A 10 16.70 6.74 -29.34
CA PRO A 10 17.42 7.05 -28.11
C PRO A 10 16.62 7.99 -27.20
N LEU A 11 15.98 9.00 -27.78
CA LEU A 11 15.12 9.94 -27.05
C LEU A 11 13.90 9.22 -26.47
N ALA A 12 13.24 8.37 -27.26
CA ALA A 12 12.09 7.58 -26.80
C ALA A 12 12.42 6.67 -25.60
N ARG A 13 13.60 6.04 -25.62
CA ARG A 13 14.09 5.22 -24.48
C ARG A 13 14.27 6.06 -23.22
N GLU A 14 14.85 7.25 -23.34
CA GLU A 14 15.05 8.15 -22.20
C GLU A 14 13.71 8.68 -21.67
N VAL A 15 12.76 9.00 -22.55
CA VAL A 15 11.40 9.42 -22.17
C VAL A 15 10.65 8.32 -21.42
N LEU A 16 10.74 7.06 -21.87
CA LEU A 16 10.14 5.92 -21.16
C LEU A 16 10.77 5.71 -19.78
N LYS A 17 12.09 5.88 -19.66
CA LYS A 17 12.82 5.65 -18.41
C LYS A 17 12.57 6.72 -17.35
N ALA A 18 12.61 8.01 -17.73
CA ALA A 18 12.67 9.11 -16.78
C ALA A 18 11.67 10.25 -17.08
N GLY A 19 10.86 10.12 -18.13
CA GLY A 19 9.93 11.15 -18.59
C GLY A 19 10.62 12.38 -19.16
N VAL A 20 9.82 13.35 -19.60
CA VAL A 20 10.30 14.65 -20.11
C VAL A 20 11.19 15.39 -19.08
N PRO A 21 10.90 15.40 -17.76
CA PRO A 21 11.81 16.00 -16.79
C PRO A 21 13.18 15.31 -16.71
N GLY A 22 13.24 14.00 -16.92
CA GLY A 22 14.48 13.25 -17.01
C GLY A 22 15.32 13.65 -18.22
N VAL A 23 14.67 13.80 -19.38
CA VAL A 23 15.31 14.33 -20.61
C VAL A 23 15.91 15.71 -20.35
N ARG A 24 15.19 16.61 -19.69
CA ARG A 24 15.70 17.95 -19.34
C ARG A 24 16.98 17.88 -18.51
N LYS A 25 16.98 17.10 -17.43
CA LYS A 25 18.17 16.87 -16.58
C LYS A 25 19.31 16.21 -17.33
N SER A 26 19.02 15.39 -18.34
CA SER A 26 20.04 14.76 -19.18
C SER A 26 20.73 15.79 -20.08
N ILE A 27 19.95 16.68 -20.71
CA ILE A 27 20.47 17.76 -21.55
C ILE A 27 21.30 18.75 -20.71
N GLU A 28 20.83 19.14 -19.53
CA GLU A 28 21.57 20.02 -18.61
C GLU A 28 22.95 19.42 -18.24
N ARG A 29 22.99 18.12 -17.92
CA ARG A 29 24.25 17.42 -17.62
C ARG A 29 25.17 17.37 -18.84
N MET A 30 24.64 17.14 -20.04
CA MET A 30 25.44 17.12 -21.28
C MET A 30 25.99 18.50 -21.60
N ASN A 31 25.19 19.56 -21.44
CA ASN A 31 25.62 20.94 -21.69
C ASN A 31 26.66 21.41 -20.68
N ALA A 32 26.55 21.02 -19.41
CA ALA A 32 27.57 21.30 -18.40
C ALA A 32 28.92 20.66 -18.76
N LYS A 33 28.92 19.42 -19.26
CA LYS A 33 30.14 18.75 -19.75
C LYS A 33 30.69 19.41 -21.01
N ALA A 34 29.85 19.72 -21.99
CA ALA A 34 30.26 20.40 -23.20
C ALA A 34 30.88 21.77 -22.88
N ALA A 35 30.33 22.51 -21.92
CA ALA A 35 30.90 23.77 -21.45
C ALA A 35 32.29 23.58 -20.81
N ALA A 36 32.47 22.53 -19.98
CA ALA A 36 33.77 22.21 -19.39
C ALA A 36 34.83 21.80 -20.44
N GLU A 37 34.40 21.15 -21.51
CA GLU A 37 35.25 20.70 -22.63
C GLU A 37 35.37 21.75 -23.76
N SER A 38 34.80 22.95 -23.58
CA SER A 38 34.72 24.01 -24.60
C SER A 38 34.10 23.56 -25.94
N LEU A 39 33.21 22.58 -25.88
CA LEU A 39 32.43 22.06 -27.01
C LEU A 39 31.10 22.84 -27.16
N PRO A 40 30.51 22.86 -28.37
CA PRO A 40 29.20 23.47 -28.59
C PRO A 40 28.10 22.86 -27.72
N GLN A 41 27.28 23.72 -27.10
CA GLN A 41 26.13 23.28 -26.30
C GLN A 41 24.95 22.82 -27.16
N ILE A 42 24.20 21.84 -26.65
CA ILE A 42 23.01 21.29 -27.27
C ILE A 42 21.84 22.25 -27.05
N LYS A 43 21.11 22.58 -28.12
CA LYS A 43 19.84 23.33 -28.04
C LYS A 43 18.75 22.44 -27.43
N SER A 44 18.28 22.80 -26.23
CA SER A 44 17.34 21.98 -25.45
C SER A 44 15.90 22.05 -25.95
N GLU A 45 15.42 23.21 -26.39
CA GLU A 45 14.00 23.43 -26.73
C GLU A 45 13.46 22.46 -27.80
N PRO A 46 14.13 22.22 -28.94
CA PRO A 46 13.60 21.32 -29.97
C PRO A 46 13.50 19.87 -29.50
N ILE A 47 14.45 19.43 -28.66
CA ILE A 47 14.48 18.07 -28.12
C ILE A 47 13.36 17.89 -27.09
N LEU A 48 13.15 18.90 -26.23
CA LEU A 48 12.07 18.87 -25.24
C LEU A 48 10.69 18.89 -25.91
N ALA A 49 10.50 19.72 -26.94
CA ALA A 49 9.26 19.75 -27.71
C ALA A 49 8.95 18.37 -28.34
N LEU A 50 9.96 17.72 -28.94
CA LEU A 50 9.80 16.37 -29.47
C LEU A 50 9.50 15.34 -28.37
N ALA A 51 10.17 15.44 -27.22
CA ALA A 51 9.93 14.55 -26.09
C ALA A 51 8.50 14.67 -25.54
N GLU A 52 7.96 15.89 -25.45
CA GLU A 52 6.58 16.16 -25.03
C GLU A 52 5.57 15.60 -26.04
N GLN A 53 5.86 15.70 -27.33
CA GLN A 53 5.03 15.15 -28.39
C GLN A 53 5.01 13.61 -28.40
N LEU A 54 6.15 12.97 -28.14
CA LEU A 54 6.29 11.51 -28.12
C LEU A 54 5.76 10.87 -26.83
N ALA A 55 5.82 11.58 -25.69
CA ALA A 55 5.45 11.06 -24.38
C ALA A 55 4.07 10.38 -24.30
N PRO A 56 2.95 10.95 -24.82
CA PRO A 56 1.65 10.29 -24.75
C PRO A 56 1.61 9.00 -25.58
N VAL A 57 2.21 8.99 -26.78
CA VAL A 57 2.23 7.81 -27.66
C VAL A 57 3.04 6.68 -27.05
N LEU A 58 4.20 7.01 -26.46
CA LEU A 58 5.06 6.04 -25.79
C LEU A 58 4.38 5.42 -24.57
N LYS A 59 3.68 6.23 -23.76
CA LYS A 59 2.92 5.72 -22.59
C LYS A 59 1.75 4.84 -23.00
N ALA A 60 1.05 5.19 -24.08
CA ALA A 60 -0.01 4.36 -24.63
C ALA A 60 0.53 3.00 -25.07
N ALA A 61 1.62 2.98 -25.83
CA ALA A 61 2.27 1.76 -26.29
C ALA A 61 2.75 0.88 -25.13
N GLU A 62 3.42 1.46 -24.13
CA GLU A 62 3.88 0.71 -22.95
C GLU A 62 2.71 0.13 -22.14
N TRP A 63 1.60 0.88 -22.02
CA TRP A 63 0.40 0.36 -21.39
C TRP A 63 -0.21 -0.79 -22.18
N HIS A 64 -0.26 -0.70 -23.52
CA HIS A 64 -0.73 -1.78 -24.41
C HIS A 64 0.12 -3.05 -24.20
N ASP A 65 1.46 -2.92 -24.24
CA ASP A 65 2.37 -4.04 -23.98
C ASP A 65 2.10 -4.69 -22.61
N ARG A 66 1.88 -3.87 -21.57
CA ARG A 66 1.52 -4.36 -20.23
C ARG A 66 0.13 -4.99 -20.18
N ALA A 67 -0.84 -4.46 -20.92
CA ALA A 67 -2.20 -4.99 -20.99
C ALA A 67 -2.24 -6.34 -21.69
N ASP A 68 -1.53 -6.49 -22.81
CA ASP A 68 -1.41 -7.75 -23.55
C ASP A 68 -0.69 -8.82 -22.72
N ALA A 69 0.42 -8.45 -22.07
CA ALA A 69 1.10 -9.35 -21.15
C ALA A 69 0.20 -9.76 -19.97
N ALA A 70 -0.58 -8.83 -19.43
CA ALA A 70 -1.53 -9.09 -18.35
C ALA A 70 -2.68 -10.02 -18.77
N LEU A 71 -3.21 -9.86 -19.98
CA LEU A 71 -4.23 -10.73 -20.55
C LEU A 71 -3.68 -12.15 -20.81
N ALA A 72 -2.52 -12.26 -21.45
CA ALA A 72 -1.88 -13.55 -21.71
C ALA A 72 -1.52 -14.30 -20.42
N GLY A 73 -1.11 -13.56 -19.38
CA GLY A 73 -0.72 -14.09 -18.08
C GLY A 73 -1.82 -14.07 -17.01
N ILE A 74 -3.08 -13.82 -17.37
CA ILE A 74 -4.13 -13.45 -16.40
C ILE A 74 -4.38 -14.47 -15.29
N ALA A 75 -4.08 -15.75 -15.53
CA ALA A 75 -4.19 -16.82 -14.53
C ALA A 75 -3.02 -16.87 -13.53
N LYS A 76 -1.86 -16.30 -13.88
CA LYS A 76 -0.59 -16.46 -13.14
C LYS A 76 -0.12 -15.18 -12.45
N ILE A 77 -0.40 -14.02 -13.04
CA ILE A 77 0.04 -12.71 -12.52
C ILE A 77 -0.66 -12.39 -11.19
N ASP A 78 -0.14 -11.48 -10.37
CA ASP A 78 -0.85 -11.04 -9.16
C ASP A 78 -2.13 -10.22 -9.52
N LEU A 79 -3.21 -10.42 -8.77
CA LEU A 79 -4.46 -9.68 -8.93
C LEU A 79 -4.27 -8.17 -8.74
N ARG A 80 -3.33 -7.75 -7.90
CA ARG A 80 -2.97 -6.35 -7.68
C ARG A 80 -2.37 -5.73 -8.93
N ASP A 81 -1.51 -6.45 -9.64
CA ASP A 81 -0.84 -5.94 -10.83
C ASP A 81 -1.85 -5.78 -11.97
N ILE A 82 -2.76 -6.73 -12.14
CA ILE A 82 -3.87 -6.63 -13.10
C ILE A 82 -4.74 -5.39 -12.79
N ARG A 83 -5.07 -5.15 -11.51
CA ARG A 83 -5.82 -3.95 -11.10
C ARG A 83 -5.06 -2.66 -11.38
N SER A 84 -3.73 -2.66 -11.21
CA SER A 84 -2.86 -1.51 -11.53
C SER A 84 -2.89 -1.19 -13.03
N VAL A 85 -2.81 -2.22 -13.88
CA VAL A 85 -2.92 -2.05 -15.35
C VAL A 85 -4.29 -1.50 -15.74
N ILE A 86 -5.37 -2.02 -15.17
CA ILE A 86 -6.74 -1.52 -15.41
C ILE A 86 -6.87 -0.06 -14.97
N ALA A 87 -6.35 0.31 -13.80
CA ALA A 87 -6.40 1.69 -13.30
C ALA A 87 -5.58 2.68 -14.15
N ALA A 88 -4.54 2.19 -14.83
CA ALA A 88 -3.73 3.00 -15.73
C ALA A 88 -4.40 3.24 -17.10
N ALA A 89 -5.46 2.48 -17.46
CA ALA A 89 -6.11 2.56 -18.76
C ALA A 89 -6.63 3.98 -19.09
N ASP A 90 -7.25 4.64 -18.12
CA ASP A 90 -7.83 6.00 -18.30
C ASP A 90 -6.79 7.06 -18.67
N ARG A 91 -5.51 6.81 -18.34
CA ARG A 91 -4.38 7.71 -18.59
C ARG A 91 -3.53 7.29 -19.81
N ALA A 92 -3.73 6.08 -20.33
CA ALA A 92 -2.90 5.52 -21.41
C ALA A 92 -3.26 6.12 -22.78
N ALA A 93 -4.51 5.93 -23.21
CA ALA A 93 -5.08 6.56 -24.40
C ALA A 93 -6.60 6.47 -24.34
N ARG A 94 -7.30 7.44 -24.94
CA ARG A 94 -8.78 7.46 -24.99
C ARG A 94 -9.33 6.87 -26.29
N THR A 95 -8.70 5.80 -26.79
CA THR A 95 -9.11 5.08 -28.01
C THR A 95 -10.04 3.93 -27.68
N ASP A 96 -10.83 3.48 -28.65
CA ASP A 96 -11.74 2.35 -28.47
C ASP A 96 -10.98 1.05 -28.19
N GLU A 97 -9.84 0.84 -28.84
CA GLU A 97 -8.95 -0.29 -28.58
C GLU A 97 -8.48 -0.36 -27.10
N THR A 98 -8.10 0.78 -26.52
CA THR A 98 -7.70 0.86 -25.10
C THR A 98 -8.89 0.51 -24.19
N ARG A 99 -10.10 0.97 -24.53
CA ARG A 99 -11.33 0.62 -23.80
C ARG A 99 -11.61 -0.87 -23.87
N THR A 100 -11.54 -1.47 -25.06
CA THR A 100 -11.76 -2.90 -25.29
C THR A 100 -10.76 -3.78 -24.53
N LEU A 101 -9.47 -3.44 -24.55
CA LEU A 101 -8.45 -4.17 -23.77
C LEU A 101 -8.71 -4.04 -22.26
N ALA A 102 -9.04 -2.85 -21.78
CA ALA A 102 -9.36 -2.64 -20.36
C ALA A 102 -10.61 -3.42 -19.93
N GLU A 103 -11.65 -3.49 -20.77
CA GLU A 103 -12.84 -4.30 -20.53
C GLU A 103 -12.52 -5.80 -20.49
N SER A 104 -11.70 -6.27 -21.43
CA SER A 104 -11.23 -7.66 -21.45
C SER A 104 -10.47 -8.03 -20.18
N LEU A 105 -9.59 -7.14 -19.69
CA LEU A 105 -8.88 -7.31 -18.43
C LEU A 105 -9.83 -7.35 -17.23
N ARG A 106 -10.84 -6.48 -17.19
CA ARG A 106 -11.86 -6.49 -16.12
C ARG A 106 -12.66 -7.79 -16.11
N ALA A 107 -13.09 -8.25 -17.28
CA ALA A 107 -13.84 -9.49 -17.44
C ALA A 107 -13.01 -10.70 -16.99
N GLY A 108 -11.76 -10.81 -17.46
CA GLY A 108 -10.88 -11.89 -17.07
C GLY A 108 -10.49 -11.87 -15.58
N LEU A 109 -10.30 -10.68 -15.00
CA LEU A 109 -10.09 -10.53 -13.56
C LEU A 109 -11.30 -11.02 -12.76
N ALA A 110 -12.52 -10.65 -13.18
CA ALA A 110 -13.75 -11.09 -12.53
C ALA A 110 -13.92 -12.62 -12.63
N GLN A 111 -13.67 -13.20 -13.81
CA GLN A 111 -13.72 -14.65 -14.01
C GLN A 111 -12.69 -15.38 -13.12
N ARG A 112 -11.46 -14.87 -13.04
CA ARG A 112 -10.43 -15.46 -12.17
C ARG A 112 -10.83 -15.41 -10.71
N LEU A 113 -11.35 -14.28 -10.23
CA LEU A 113 -11.82 -14.15 -8.86
C LEU A 113 -12.93 -15.15 -8.52
N GLU A 114 -13.86 -15.39 -9.46
CA GLU A 114 -14.91 -16.39 -9.30
C GLU A 114 -14.33 -17.82 -9.25
N VAL A 115 -13.38 -18.15 -10.12
CA VAL A 115 -12.69 -19.45 -10.11
C VAL A 115 -11.92 -19.66 -8.80
N ASP A 116 -11.15 -18.66 -8.36
CA ASP A 116 -10.39 -18.72 -7.11
C ASP A 116 -11.32 -18.84 -5.90
N HIS A 117 -12.46 -18.13 -5.91
CA HIS A 117 -13.46 -18.23 -4.86
C HIS A 117 -14.10 -19.61 -4.80
N ARG A 118 -14.48 -20.18 -5.95
CA ARG A 118 -15.03 -21.53 -6.03
C ARG A 118 -14.04 -22.57 -5.55
N ARG A 119 -12.79 -22.50 -6.02
CA ARG A 119 -11.70 -23.39 -5.57
C ARG A 119 -11.49 -23.33 -4.06
N TRP A 120 -11.56 -22.13 -3.48
CA TRP A 120 -11.46 -21.94 -2.03
C TRP A 120 -12.63 -22.62 -1.29
N LEU A 121 -13.86 -22.47 -1.78
CA LEU A 121 -15.04 -23.15 -1.22
C LEU A 121 -14.92 -24.67 -1.33
N ASP A 122 -14.49 -25.18 -2.48
CA ASP A 122 -14.31 -26.62 -2.72
C ASP A 122 -13.24 -27.21 -1.80
N GLU A 123 -12.09 -26.53 -1.64
CA GLU A 123 -11.04 -26.95 -0.71
C GLU A 123 -11.52 -26.92 0.75
N LEU A 124 -12.31 -25.91 1.12
CA LEU A 124 -12.87 -25.80 2.46
C LEU A 124 -13.90 -26.89 2.73
N ALA A 125 -14.81 -27.15 1.80
CA ALA A 125 -15.79 -28.23 1.88
C ALA A 125 -15.10 -29.59 2.02
N GLY A 126 -14.10 -29.87 1.18
CA GLY A 126 -13.30 -31.09 1.27
C GLY A 126 -12.58 -31.23 2.62
N THR A 127 -11.96 -30.14 3.10
CA THR A 127 -11.24 -30.14 4.38
C THR A 127 -12.17 -30.35 5.58
N ILE A 128 -13.40 -29.82 5.53
CA ILE A 128 -14.45 -30.08 6.52
C ILE A 128 -14.90 -31.54 6.45
N GLY A 129 -15.12 -32.08 5.24
CA GLY A 129 -15.52 -33.47 5.03
C GLY A 129 -14.47 -34.48 5.52
N GLU A 130 -13.19 -34.14 5.45
CA GLU A 130 -12.08 -34.92 6.01
C GLU A 130 -11.92 -34.76 7.54
N GLY A 131 -12.69 -33.90 8.20
CA GLY A 131 -12.60 -33.66 9.64
C GLY A 131 -11.33 -32.91 10.09
N ARG A 132 -10.65 -32.19 9.18
CA ARG A 132 -9.41 -31.45 9.49
C ARG A 132 -9.73 -30.06 10.06
N THR A 133 -10.24 -30.01 11.29
CA THR A 133 -10.74 -28.80 11.98
C THR A 133 -9.82 -27.59 11.90
N ILE A 134 -8.56 -27.71 12.34
CA ILE A 134 -7.60 -26.60 12.38
C ILE A 134 -7.31 -26.07 10.97
N ARG A 135 -7.16 -26.97 10.00
CA ARG A 135 -6.92 -26.58 8.60
C ARG A 135 -8.12 -25.83 8.04
N ALA A 136 -9.33 -26.34 8.25
CA ALA A 136 -10.57 -25.72 7.80
C ALA A 136 -10.74 -24.31 8.40
N LEU A 137 -10.54 -24.15 9.72
CA LEU A 137 -10.60 -22.86 10.40
C LEU A 137 -9.60 -21.85 9.81
N ARG A 138 -8.36 -22.27 9.55
CA ARG A 138 -7.32 -21.40 8.95
C ARG A 138 -7.59 -21.06 7.49
N LEU A 139 -8.24 -21.96 6.73
CA LEU A 139 -8.63 -21.69 5.35
C LEU A 139 -9.82 -20.73 5.30
N SER A 140 -10.77 -20.84 6.24
CA SER A 140 -11.93 -19.96 6.34
C SER A 140 -11.59 -18.49 6.60
N SER A 141 -10.42 -18.20 7.19
CA SER A 141 -9.96 -16.83 7.47
C SER A 141 -9.21 -16.17 6.31
N ARG A 142 -8.99 -16.89 5.20
CA ARG A 142 -8.22 -16.42 4.04
C ARG A 142 -9.02 -16.51 2.73
N PRO A 143 -10.16 -15.80 2.62
CA PRO A 143 -10.88 -15.76 1.36
C PRO A 143 -10.06 -15.02 0.28
N PRO A 144 -10.18 -15.40 -1.01
CA PRO A 144 -9.49 -14.70 -2.12
C PRO A 144 -9.80 -13.20 -2.18
N LYS A 145 -11.00 -12.81 -1.72
CA LYS A 145 -11.43 -11.43 -1.57
C LYS A 145 -11.79 -11.16 -0.11
N ALA A 146 -11.09 -10.21 0.50
CA ALA A 146 -11.35 -9.79 1.87
C ALA A 146 -12.81 -9.34 2.05
N GLY A 147 -13.41 -9.73 3.17
CA GLY A 147 -14.79 -9.42 3.50
C GLY A 147 -15.84 -10.30 2.80
N THR A 148 -15.44 -11.29 2.00
CA THR A 148 -16.40 -12.25 1.43
C THR A 148 -16.98 -13.12 2.56
N PRO A 149 -18.30 -13.14 2.75
CA PRO A 149 -18.92 -13.95 3.79
C PRO A 149 -18.81 -15.43 3.46
N LEU A 150 -18.71 -16.27 4.50
CA LEU A 150 -18.77 -17.71 4.37
C LEU A 150 -20.24 -18.15 4.17
N PRO A 151 -20.55 -19.11 3.28
CA PRO A 151 -21.90 -19.66 3.15
C PRO A 151 -22.40 -20.20 4.51
N PRO A 152 -23.68 -19.96 4.86
CA PRO A 152 -24.19 -20.24 6.20
C PRO A 152 -24.16 -21.73 6.56
N ASP A 153 -24.46 -22.61 5.60
CA ASP A 153 -24.40 -24.06 5.77
C ASP A 153 -22.97 -24.54 6.05
N MET A 154 -21.98 -23.95 5.37
CA MET A 154 -20.57 -24.25 5.58
C MET A 154 -20.06 -23.69 6.91
N ALA A 155 -20.53 -22.50 7.29
CA ALA A 155 -20.24 -21.88 8.57
C ALA A 155 -20.75 -22.75 9.74
N GLU A 156 -21.99 -23.23 9.65
CA GLU A 156 -22.59 -24.12 10.63
C GLU A 156 -21.81 -25.44 10.75
N ARG A 157 -21.51 -26.09 9.62
CA ARG A 157 -20.71 -27.33 9.60
C ARG A 157 -19.33 -27.13 10.23
N LEU A 158 -18.66 -26.01 9.93
CA LEU A 158 -17.36 -25.68 10.49
C LEU A 158 -17.44 -25.38 12.00
N ALA A 159 -18.48 -24.68 12.43
CA ALA A 159 -18.71 -24.39 13.84
C ALA A 159 -18.98 -25.67 14.65
N ASN A 160 -19.80 -26.58 14.12
CA ASN A 160 -20.09 -27.88 14.73
C ASN A 160 -18.84 -28.77 14.78
N LEU A 161 -18.04 -28.79 13.71
CA LEU A 161 -16.77 -29.51 13.68
C LEU A 161 -15.79 -28.97 14.74
N ALA A 162 -15.69 -27.65 14.86
CA ALA A 162 -14.89 -27.03 15.91
C ALA A 162 -15.43 -27.38 17.30
N ALA A 163 -16.73 -27.22 17.55
CA ALA A 163 -17.37 -27.54 18.83
C ALA A 163 -17.10 -28.98 19.30
N ALA A 164 -17.14 -29.95 18.39
CA ALA A 164 -16.84 -31.35 18.69
C ALA A 164 -15.38 -31.57 19.16
N ASP A 165 -14.43 -30.83 18.57
CA ASP A 165 -13.03 -30.85 19.01
C ASP A 165 -12.84 -30.16 20.37
N LEU A 166 -13.78 -29.32 20.80
CA LEU A 166 -13.75 -28.59 22.08
C LEU A 166 -14.57 -29.30 23.15
N SER A 167 -14.14 -30.52 23.50
CA SER A 167 -14.77 -31.36 24.50
C SER A 167 -13.89 -31.53 25.76
N PRO A 168 -14.48 -31.91 26.92
CA PRO A 168 -13.72 -32.14 28.15
C PRO A 168 -12.66 -33.24 28.04
N THR A 169 -12.88 -34.22 27.15
CA THR A 169 -11.98 -35.37 26.93
C THR A 169 -10.91 -35.10 25.89
N THR A 170 -10.99 -33.98 25.15
CA THR A 170 -9.97 -33.61 24.17
C THR A 170 -8.67 -33.26 24.89
N ASN A 171 -7.54 -33.67 24.30
CA ASN A 171 -6.22 -33.25 24.76
C ASN A 171 -6.11 -31.71 24.85
N GLN A 172 -5.61 -31.19 25.97
CA GLN A 172 -5.61 -29.75 26.25
C GLN A 172 -4.69 -28.93 25.32
N GLN A 173 -3.60 -29.50 24.82
CA GLN A 173 -2.75 -28.83 23.81
C GLN A 173 -3.48 -28.70 22.47
N ARG A 174 -4.25 -29.72 22.09
CA ARG A 174 -5.15 -29.67 20.93
C ARG A 174 -6.25 -28.63 21.16
N TRP A 175 -6.82 -28.55 22.36
CA TRP A 175 -7.77 -27.50 22.74
C TRP A 175 -7.15 -26.13 22.47
N SER A 176 -6.03 -25.76 23.09
CA SER A 176 -5.37 -24.46 22.86
C SER A 176 -5.18 -24.12 21.37
N THR A 177 -4.75 -25.11 20.57
CA THR A 177 -4.55 -24.93 19.12
C THR A 177 -5.86 -24.66 18.36
N VAL A 178 -6.95 -25.30 18.76
CA VAL A 178 -8.28 -25.06 18.19
C VAL A 178 -8.80 -23.69 18.64
N VAL A 179 -8.65 -23.26 19.91
CA VAL A 179 -9.02 -21.89 20.33
C VAL A 179 -8.31 -20.85 19.46
N ASP A 180 -6.99 -21.00 19.29
CA ASP A 180 -6.16 -20.08 18.50
C ASP A 180 -6.71 -19.97 17.07
N SER A 181 -7.07 -21.11 16.46
CA SER A 181 -7.59 -21.16 15.09
C SER A 181 -9.02 -20.60 15.00
N VAL A 182 -9.87 -20.88 15.99
CA VAL A 182 -11.23 -20.32 16.10
C VAL A 182 -11.15 -18.80 16.23
N SER A 183 -10.21 -18.25 17.01
CA SER A 183 -10.10 -16.79 17.23
C SER A 183 -9.89 -15.97 15.96
N LEU A 184 -9.33 -16.59 14.91
CA LEU A 184 -9.08 -15.97 13.61
C LEU A 184 -10.19 -16.26 12.58
N SER A 185 -11.07 -17.21 12.87
CA SER A 185 -12.11 -17.65 11.95
C SER A 185 -13.32 -16.69 11.95
N PRO A 186 -14.04 -16.54 10.81
CA PRO A 186 -15.33 -15.86 10.78
C PRO A 186 -16.41 -16.55 11.63
N VAL A 187 -16.33 -17.86 11.88
CA VAL A 187 -17.35 -18.59 12.66
C VAL A 187 -17.16 -18.50 14.17
N ARG A 188 -16.19 -17.71 14.64
CA ARG A 188 -15.76 -17.68 16.05
C ARG A 188 -16.86 -17.38 17.04
N THR A 189 -17.93 -16.67 16.65
CA THR A 189 -19.09 -16.37 17.51
C THR A 189 -20.13 -17.48 17.54
N GLN A 190 -20.09 -18.42 16.59
CA GLN A 190 -21.02 -19.53 16.45
C GLN A 190 -20.51 -20.80 17.15
N VAL A 191 -19.23 -20.88 17.46
CA VAL A 191 -18.63 -22.03 18.14
C VAL A 191 -19.05 -22.05 19.61
N ILE A 192 -19.77 -23.10 20.00
CA ILE A 192 -20.15 -23.41 21.39
C ILE A 192 -19.41 -24.69 21.79
N PRO A 193 -18.38 -24.61 22.65
CA PRO A 193 -17.69 -25.81 23.14
C PRO A 193 -18.64 -26.76 23.88
N LEU A 194 -18.40 -28.07 23.75
CA LEU A 194 -19.16 -29.09 24.49
C LEU A 194 -18.85 -29.04 25.99
N GLY A 195 -17.67 -28.58 26.37
CA GLY A 195 -17.33 -28.32 27.76
C GLY A 195 -15.85 -28.01 27.96
N ALA A 196 -15.53 -27.43 29.11
CA ALA A 196 -14.15 -27.23 29.54
C ALA A 196 -13.57 -28.56 30.10
N PRO A 197 -12.25 -28.80 29.98
CA PRO A 197 -11.59 -29.90 30.67
C PRO A 197 -11.76 -29.78 32.18
N GLU A 198 -11.89 -30.90 32.90
CA GLU A 198 -12.10 -30.91 34.36
C GLU A 198 -10.98 -30.20 35.14
N LYS A 199 -9.74 -30.32 34.66
CA LYS A 199 -8.55 -29.71 35.25
C LYS A 199 -7.76 -28.99 34.16
N PRO A 200 -8.09 -27.73 33.85
CA PRO A 200 -7.38 -26.98 32.81
C PRO A 200 -5.95 -26.68 33.24
N SER A 201 -5.00 -26.82 32.32
CA SER A 201 -3.60 -26.49 32.52
C SER A 201 -3.39 -24.98 32.48
N GLU A 202 -2.32 -24.50 33.13
CA GLU A 202 -1.93 -23.09 33.10
C GLU A 202 -1.68 -22.58 31.66
N ASP A 203 -1.14 -23.42 30.78
CA ASP A 203 -0.93 -23.08 29.37
C ASP A 203 -2.25 -22.84 28.62
N LEU A 204 -3.26 -23.66 28.89
CA LEU A 204 -4.60 -23.50 28.32
C LEU A 204 -5.26 -22.23 28.85
N LEU A 205 -5.22 -22.00 30.16
CA LEU A 205 -5.76 -20.79 30.79
C LEU A 205 -5.08 -19.52 30.25
N THR A 206 -3.76 -19.57 30.08
CA THR A 206 -2.97 -18.46 29.50
C THR A 206 -3.40 -18.17 28.06
N THR A 207 -3.62 -19.22 27.25
CA THR A 207 -4.07 -19.09 25.87
C THR A 207 -5.49 -18.50 25.79
N VAL A 208 -6.42 -19.01 26.60
CA VAL A 208 -7.81 -18.52 26.65
C VAL A 208 -7.84 -17.07 27.12
N ARG A 209 -7.06 -16.71 28.16
CA ARG A 209 -6.96 -15.33 28.66
C ARG A 209 -6.45 -14.37 27.59
N ARG A 210 -5.41 -14.77 26.84
CA ARG A 210 -4.88 -13.99 25.70
C ARG A 210 -5.93 -13.74 24.61
N LEU A 211 -6.88 -14.67 24.43
CA LEU A 211 -7.89 -14.64 23.36
C LEU A 211 -9.28 -14.20 23.82
N ALA A 212 -9.44 -13.81 25.09
CA ALA A 212 -10.74 -13.53 25.68
C ALA A 212 -11.56 -12.51 24.90
N ASP A 213 -10.92 -11.43 24.40
CA ASP A 213 -11.59 -10.39 23.61
C ASP A 213 -12.12 -10.90 22.27
N ARG A 214 -11.47 -11.92 21.68
CA ARG A 214 -11.84 -12.46 20.37
C ARG A 214 -12.85 -13.58 20.47
N VAL A 215 -12.84 -14.33 21.57
CA VAL A 215 -13.73 -15.46 21.79
C VAL A 215 -14.33 -15.43 23.21
N PRO A 216 -15.15 -14.40 23.52
CA PRO A 216 -15.63 -14.14 24.87
C PRO A 216 -16.43 -15.29 25.44
N GLN A 217 -17.24 -15.97 24.63
CA GLN A 217 -18.06 -17.09 25.09
C GLN A 217 -17.22 -18.30 25.53
N ILE A 218 -16.02 -18.49 24.95
CA ILE A 218 -15.09 -19.52 25.41
C ILE A 218 -14.45 -19.07 26.71
N ALA A 219 -14.02 -17.81 26.83
CA ALA A 219 -13.43 -17.27 28.06
C ALA A 219 -14.38 -17.40 29.27
N THR A 220 -15.68 -17.12 29.07
CA THR A 220 -16.71 -17.29 30.10
C THR A 220 -16.79 -18.74 30.61
N LEU A 221 -16.61 -19.75 29.76
CA LEU A 221 -16.59 -21.16 30.19
C LEU A 221 -15.44 -21.49 31.15
N PHE A 222 -14.34 -20.74 31.09
CA PHE A 222 -13.21 -20.85 32.00
C PHE A 222 -13.28 -19.86 33.18
N GLY A 223 -14.40 -19.13 33.33
CA GLY A 223 -14.55 -18.10 34.36
C GLY A 223 -13.62 -16.89 34.18
N ILE A 224 -13.10 -16.69 32.96
CA ILE A 224 -12.25 -15.55 32.62
C ILE A 224 -13.16 -14.44 32.09
N GLU A 225 -13.27 -13.36 32.84
CA GLU A 225 -14.02 -12.18 32.41
C GLU A 225 -13.30 -11.55 31.20
N PRO A 226 -13.94 -11.44 30.03
CA PRO A 226 -13.34 -10.73 28.90
C PRO A 226 -13.19 -9.26 29.26
N GLN A 227 -12.04 -8.65 28.92
CA GLN A 227 -11.85 -7.24 29.20
C GLN A 227 -12.88 -6.46 28.38
N ALA A 228 -13.74 -5.68 29.06
CA ALA A 228 -14.72 -4.87 28.36
C ALA A 228 -14.01 -4.02 27.30
N PRO A 229 -14.53 -3.95 26.06
CA PRO A 229 -13.87 -3.20 25.00
C PRO A 229 -13.71 -1.75 25.47
N SER A 230 -12.47 -1.34 25.73
CA SER A 230 -12.19 0.05 26.08
C SER A 230 -12.73 0.90 24.94
N PRO A 231 -13.62 1.87 25.20
CA PRO A 231 -14.25 2.65 24.14
C PRO A 231 -13.13 3.32 23.36
N ARG A 232 -12.88 2.85 22.13
CA ARG A 232 -11.94 3.48 21.22
C ARG A 232 -12.36 4.94 21.14
N GLY A 233 -11.53 5.82 21.68
CA GLY A 233 -11.81 7.24 21.76
C GLY A 233 -12.30 7.70 20.39
N ARG A 234 -13.55 8.16 20.34
CA ARG A 234 -14.07 8.82 19.15
C ARG A 234 -13.10 9.95 18.87
N ARG A 235 -12.39 9.87 17.74
CA ARG A 235 -11.59 10.98 17.26
C ARG A 235 -12.55 12.17 17.17
N PRO A 236 -12.28 13.30 17.85
CA PRO A 236 -13.16 14.46 17.78
C PRO A 236 -13.40 14.80 16.31
N PRO A 237 -14.65 15.13 15.91
CA PRO A 237 -14.89 15.59 14.56
C PRO A 237 -13.98 16.79 14.26
N PRO A 238 -13.43 16.91 13.04
CA PRO A 238 -12.66 18.09 12.67
C PRO A 238 -13.53 19.34 12.89
N PRO A 239 -12.95 20.44 13.40
CA PRO A 239 -13.70 21.67 13.59
C PRO A 239 -14.28 22.13 12.24
N PRO A 240 -15.50 22.70 12.22
CA PRO A 240 -16.08 23.24 11.01
C PRO A 240 -15.17 24.34 10.43
N PRO A 241 -15.08 24.47 9.10
CA PRO A 241 -14.34 25.55 8.48
C PRO A 241 -14.94 26.89 8.93
N ALA A 242 -14.07 27.83 9.31
CA ALA A 242 -14.48 29.17 9.68
C ALA A 242 -15.24 29.81 8.50
N PRO A 243 -16.35 30.53 8.75
CA PRO A 243 -17.03 31.26 7.69
C PRO A 243 -16.09 32.35 7.16
N GLU A 244 -15.87 32.34 5.85
CA GLU A 244 -15.22 33.41 5.12
C GLU A 244 -16.04 34.69 5.33
N VAL A 245 -15.45 35.63 6.06
CA VAL A 245 -16.02 36.97 6.22
C VAL A 245 -15.53 37.78 5.04
N ASP A 246 -16.38 37.92 4.03
CA ASP A 246 -16.26 38.96 3.01
C ASP A 246 -16.24 40.33 3.72
N LYS A 247 -15.09 41.00 3.68
CA LYS A 247 -15.00 42.44 3.93
C LYS A 247 -14.53 43.13 2.66
N ALA A 248 -15.51 43.46 1.82
CA ALA A 248 -15.38 44.53 0.86
C ALA A 248 -15.67 45.88 1.54
N THR A 249 -14.67 46.76 1.46
CA THR A 249 -14.77 48.22 1.29
C THR A 249 -15.34 49.06 2.44
N GLU A 250 -14.44 49.70 3.20
CA GLU A 250 -14.59 51.12 3.54
C GLU A 250 -13.27 51.85 3.25
N GLN A 251 -13.40 52.97 2.54
CA GLN A 251 -12.37 53.85 2.03
C GLN A 251 -12.32 55.15 2.89
N PRO A 252 -11.46 56.14 2.63
CA PRO A 252 -10.47 56.67 3.57
C PRO A 252 -10.79 58.07 4.15
N THR A 253 -10.25 58.41 5.33
CA THR A 253 -10.18 59.81 5.80
C THR A 253 -8.95 60.10 6.68
N GLU A 254 -8.11 60.99 6.13
CA GLU A 254 -7.27 62.05 6.74
C GLU A 254 -6.26 61.81 7.89
N ALA A 255 -5.04 62.28 7.62
CA ALA A 255 -3.97 62.60 8.57
C ALA A 255 -4.23 63.96 9.27
N PRO A 256 -3.53 64.24 10.40
CA PRO A 256 -2.38 65.14 10.28
C PRO A 256 -1.16 64.77 11.15
N THR A 257 0.04 65.01 10.62
CA THR A 257 1.39 65.12 11.26
C THR A 257 1.59 66.55 11.84
N PRO A 258 2.73 66.98 12.43
CA PRO A 258 3.94 66.32 12.99
C PRO A 258 4.23 66.80 14.46
N ASP A 259 5.26 66.41 15.23
CA ASP A 259 6.70 66.70 15.06
C ASP A 259 7.52 66.22 16.29
N ALA A 260 8.85 66.21 16.16
CA ALA A 260 9.93 66.04 17.15
C ALA A 260 10.15 64.62 17.75
N GLU A 261 11.37 64.08 17.90
CA GLU A 261 12.72 64.64 17.84
C GLU A 261 13.73 63.50 17.63
N GLN A 262 14.98 63.85 17.39
CA GLN A 262 16.00 63.12 16.65
C GLN A 262 16.99 62.38 17.61
N PRO A 263 18.22 62.01 17.19
CA PRO A 263 18.77 60.64 17.16
C PRO A 263 19.80 60.35 18.29
N THR A 264 20.37 59.14 18.32
CA THR A 264 21.81 58.99 18.64
C THR A 264 22.37 57.65 18.17
N ASP A 265 23.42 57.76 17.36
CA ASP A 265 24.39 56.73 16.98
C ASP A 265 25.13 56.12 18.18
N THR A 266 25.70 54.93 17.97
CA THR A 266 27.08 54.49 18.33
C THR A 266 27.12 52.99 18.03
N GLU A 267 27.59 52.53 16.87
CA GLU A 267 29.00 52.42 16.46
C GLU A 267 29.76 51.28 17.16
N ALA A 268 30.04 50.25 16.34
CA ALA A 268 31.28 49.44 16.22
C ALA A 268 31.87 48.76 17.48
N ALA A 269 32.77 47.79 17.42
CA ALA A 269 33.58 47.18 16.36
C ALA A 269 33.94 45.78 16.92
N ASP A 270 33.95 44.69 16.15
CA ASP A 270 35.03 44.25 15.24
C ASP A 270 36.11 43.36 15.91
N THR A 271 36.71 42.50 15.06
CA THR A 271 37.99 41.79 15.20
C THR A 271 38.01 40.53 16.09
N ALA A 272 38.58 39.39 15.71
CA ALA A 272 39.15 38.89 14.45
C ALA A 272 39.56 37.40 14.64
N GLU A 273 40.08 36.84 13.53
CA GLU A 273 41.10 35.77 13.46
C GLU A 273 40.67 34.29 13.43
N GLN A 274 40.56 33.82 12.17
CA GLN A 274 41.03 32.54 11.61
C GLN A 274 42.43 32.07 12.12
N PRO A 275 43.06 31.03 11.55
CA PRO A 275 42.66 29.64 11.25
C PRO A 275 43.71 28.66 11.83
N THR A 276 43.52 27.34 11.72
CA THR A 276 44.67 26.43 11.64
C THR A 276 44.52 25.45 10.48
N ASP A 277 45.37 25.71 9.50
CA ASP A 277 45.91 24.77 8.52
C ASP A 277 46.76 23.70 9.24
N THR A 278 46.77 22.47 8.73
CA THR A 278 47.98 21.64 8.56
C THR A 278 47.59 20.42 7.73
N GLY A 279 48.08 20.36 6.50
CA GLY A 279 47.98 19.21 5.63
C GLY A 279 49.17 18.25 5.68
N ALA A 280 49.35 17.57 4.54
CA ALA A 280 50.45 16.70 4.09
C ALA A 280 50.44 15.26 4.66
N ALA A 281 50.16 14.25 3.82
CA ALA A 281 51.09 13.48 2.96
C ALA A 281 51.91 12.47 3.78
N THR A 282 52.00 11.18 3.46
CA THR A 282 52.66 10.48 2.32
C THR A 282 52.37 8.98 2.53
N ASP A 283 51.98 8.19 1.52
CA ASP A 283 52.83 7.44 0.57
C ASP A 283 53.53 6.17 1.11
N SER A 284 53.33 5.09 0.35
CA SER A 284 54.17 3.90 0.11
C SER A 284 54.44 2.79 1.15
N ALA A 285 54.25 1.56 0.64
CA ALA A 285 55.09 0.34 0.71
C ALA A 285 54.31 -0.91 1.20
N GLU A 286 53.99 -1.89 0.34
CA GLU A 286 54.82 -3.00 -0.17
C GLU A 286 55.00 -4.21 0.79
N THR A 287 54.65 -5.39 0.25
CA THR A 287 55.31 -6.70 0.42
C THR A 287 55.31 -7.40 1.79
N SER A 288 54.45 -8.42 1.94
CA SER A 288 54.81 -9.84 2.16
C SER A 288 53.56 -10.73 2.18
#